data_AF-A0A6M3JSW8-F1
#
_entry.id   AF-A0A6M3JSW8-F1
#
_cell.length_a   1.000
_cell.length_b   1.000
_cell.length_c   1.000
_cell.angle_alpha   90.00
_cell.angle_beta   90.00
_cell.angle_gamma   90.00
#
_symmetry.space_group_name_H-M   'P 1'
#
loop_
_entity.id
_entity.type
_entity.pdbx_description
1 polymer ?
#
loop_
_entity_poly.entity_id
_entity_poly.type
_entity_poly.pdbx_seq_one_letter_code
_entity_poly.pdbx_strand_id
1 'polypeptide(L)'
;MDSDIPSIYFPVGSPQKGGTCEFSTEKCMEYCPSGMVANEHEKYALAYFKNNFSCAISNKIIIDFGFLANRPYNAKMIQWFVWGDCPSSLTEKISEVILKVRDAGIPQYGFTRNCRLWELVPNEDRLHLGLTVDDLNLALDLSSEKMIAHPDFEHGYAEMIFKGKIRSRCNGWWCVTELETRNSDCMRCLSHGEGCYFRD
;
A
#
# COMPACT_ATOMS: atom_id res chain seq x y z
N MET A 1 0.98 12.60 -17.51
CA MET A 1 -0.39 12.06 -17.57
C MET A 1 -0.47 11.18 -16.36
N ASP A 2 -1.11 11.66 -15.30
CA ASP A 2 -1.13 10.97 -14.01
C ASP A 2 -1.73 9.58 -14.23
N SER A 3 -0.99 8.54 -13.86
CA SER A 3 -1.49 7.19 -13.89
C SER A 3 -2.62 7.10 -12.86
N ASP A 4 -3.86 6.99 -13.31
CA ASP A 4 -4.97 6.59 -12.45
C ASP A 4 -4.74 5.13 -12.04
N ILE A 5 -3.94 4.92 -10.99
CA ILE A 5 -3.73 3.61 -10.39
C ILE A 5 -4.99 3.28 -9.59
N PRO A 6 -5.75 2.23 -9.95
CA PRO A 6 -6.85 1.75 -9.11
C PRO A 6 -6.37 1.56 -7.69
N SER A 7 -7.05 2.20 -6.75
CA SER A 7 -6.58 2.34 -5.38
C SER A 7 -7.69 1.96 -4.41
N ILE A 8 -7.33 1.22 -3.36
CA ILE A 8 -8.20 0.88 -2.25
C ILE A 8 -7.93 1.86 -1.12
N TYR A 9 -8.95 2.65 -0.78
CA TYR A 9 -8.90 3.69 0.25
C TYR A 9 -9.75 3.30 1.44
N PHE A 10 -9.23 3.52 2.64
CA PHE A 10 -10.01 3.45 3.88
C PHE A 10 -9.97 4.78 4.64
N PRO A 11 -10.95 5.02 5.53
CA PRO A 11 -11.00 6.23 6.33
C PRO A 11 -9.69 6.41 7.11
N VAL A 12 -9.04 7.55 6.91
CA VAL A 12 -7.81 7.90 7.61
C VAL A 12 -8.08 8.35 9.05
N GLY A 13 -7.10 8.14 9.92
CA GLY A 13 -7.14 8.54 11.32
C GLY A 13 -7.48 7.39 12.27
N SER A 14 -7.57 7.70 13.57
CA SER A 14 -7.76 6.67 14.59
C SER A 14 -9.18 6.09 14.58
N PRO A 15 -9.38 4.82 14.98
CA PRO A 15 -10.70 4.20 15.04
C PRO A 15 -11.72 4.98 15.88
N GLN A 16 -11.29 5.62 16.97
CA GLN A 16 -12.16 6.43 17.85
C GLN A 16 -12.72 7.67 17.14
N LYS A 17 -12.04 8.15 16.09
CA LYS A 17 -12.47 9.28 15.26
C LYS A 17 -13.12 8.84 13.95
N GLY A 18 -13.44 7.55 13.81
CA GLY A 18 -14.05 6.98 12.60
C GLY A 18 -13.06 6.60 11.50
N GLY A 19 -11.76 6.62 11.79
CA GLY A 19 -10.70 6.18 10.88
C GLY A 19 -10.35 4.68 11.01
N THR A 20 -9.27 4.27 10.36
CA THR A 20 -8.80 2.87 10.29
C THR A 20 -7.33 2.68 10.67
N CYS A 21 -6.61 3.77 10.97
CA CYS A 21 -5.20 3.75 11.35
C CYS A 21 -5.06 3.33 12.83
N GLU A 22 -5.35 2.06 13.13
CA GLU A 22 -5.25 1.49 14.47
C GLU A 22 -3.80 1.39 14.97
N PHE A 23 -2.86 1.21 14.03
CA PHE A 23 -1.43 1.04 14.29
C PHE A 23 -0.60 2.30 13.98
N SER A 24 -1.24 3.47 13.84
CA SER A 24 -0.50 4.71 13.65
C SER A 24 0.24 5.12 14.92
N THR A 25 1.46 5.63 14.73
CA THR A 25 2.22 6.29 15.79
C THR A 25 1.72 7.72 15.99
N GLU A 26 2.07 8.34 17.12
CA GLU A 26 1.80 9.76 17.35
C GLU A 26 2.43 10.64 16.26
N LYS A 27 3.68 10.36 15.88
CA LYS A 27 4.40 11.05 14.81
C LYS A 27 3.66 10.93 13.47
N CYS A 28 3.17 9.74 13.11
CA CYS A 28 2.36 9.55 11.91
C CYS A 28 1.10 10.41 11.93
N MET A 29 0.44 10.52 13.08
CA MET A 29 -0.80 11.30 13.23
C MET A 29 -0.58 12.81 13.20
N GLU A 30 0.57 13.29 13.67
CA GLU A 30 0.96 14.71 13.64
C GLU A 30 1.13 15.22 12.20
N TYR A 31 1.78 14.43 11.35
CA TYR A 31 2.03 14.76 9.94
C TYR A 31 0.92 14.29 9.00
N CYS A 32 -0.14 13.69 9.54
CA CYS A 32 -1.27 13.22 8.74
C CYS A 32 -2.11 14.43 8.27
N PRO A 33 -2.21 14.71 6.95
CA PRO A 33 -2.92 15.88 6.43
C PRO A 33 -4.44 15.85 6.70
N SER A 34 -4.97 14.75 7.22
CA SER A 34 -6.38 14.42 7.26
C SER A 34 -6.87 14.13 8.69
N GLY A 35 -6.81 15.15 9.53
CA GLY A 35 -7.74 15.27 10.64
C GLY A 35 -9.05 15.87 10.13
N MET A 36 -10.13 15.07 10.08
CA MET A 36 -11.54 15.45 10.34
C MET A 36 -12.61 15.14 9.27
N VAL A 37 -12.31 14.81 8.01
CA VAL A 37 -13.38 14.44 7.05
C VAL A 37 -13.00 13.21 6.24
N ALA A 38 -13.34 12.03 6.76
CA ALA A 38 -13.36 10.81 5.94
C ALA A 38 -14.36 10.99 4.80
N ASN A 39 -13.93 10.73 3.57
CA ASN A 39 -14.80 10.88 2.41
C ASN A 39 -15.87 9.75 2.41
N GLU A 40 -17.03 9.99 1.79
CA GLU A 40 -18.12 8.99 1.80
C GLU A 40 -17.75 7.71 1.05
N HIS A 41 -16.86 7.78 0.06
CA HIS A 41 -16.39 6.60 -0.68
C HIS A 41 -15.49 5.68 0.16
N GLU A 42 -14.65 6.24 1.02
CA GLU A 42 -13.81 5.51 1.99
C GLU A 42 -14.68 4.81 3.02
N LYS A 43 -15.67 5.51 3.57
CA LYS A 43 -16.64 4.92 4.51
C LYS A 43 -17.41 3.78 3.84
N TYR A 44 -17.85 3.99 2.60
CA TYR A 44 -18.49 2.96 1.80
C TYR A 44 -17.57 1.75 1.59
N ALA A 45 -16.31 1.96 1.20
CA ALA A 45 -15.34 0.88 0.99
C ALA A 45 -15.14 0.07 2.28
N LEU A 46 -14.90 0.74 3.42
CA LEU A 46 -14.78 0.06 4.71
C LEU A 46 -16.05 -0.72 5.07
N ALA A 47 -17.23 -0.12 4.90
CA ALA A 47 -18.51 -0.80 5.16
C ALA A 47 -18.71 -2.00 4.24
N TYR A 48 -18.34 -1.89 2.97
CA TYR A 48 -18.39 -2.99 2.01
C TYR A 48 -17.50 -4.15 2.45
N PHE A 49 -16.26 -3.89 2.88
CA PHE A 49 -15.36 -4.91 3.42
C PHE A 49 -15.89 -5.53 4.72
N LYS A 50 -16.52 -4.76 5.60
CA LYS A 50 -17.15 -5.27 6.84
C LYS A 50 -18.31 -6.22 6.53
N ASN A 51 -19.20 -5.81 5.62
CA ASN A 51 -20.48 -6.47 5.39
C ASN A 51 -20.45 -7.60 4.35
N ASN A 52 -19.34 -7.79 3.64
CA ASN A 52 -19.22 -8.83 2.62
C ASN A 52 -18.14 -9.86 2.97
N PHE A 53 -18.26 -11.03 2.36
CA PHE A 53 -17.23 -12.09 2.41
C PHE A 53 -16.07 -11.75 1.49
N SER A 54 -14.88 -12.28 1.79
CA SER A 54 -13.65 -12.11 1.00
C SER A 54 -13.87 -12.45 -0.48
N CYS A 55 -14.63 -13.51 -0.78
CA CYS A 55 -14.93 -13.92 -2.15
C CYS A 55 -15.73 -12.88 -2.96
N ALA A 56 -16.71 -12.21 -2.34
CA ALA A 56 -17.50 -11.19 -3.00
C ALA A 56 -16.64 -9.94 -3.26
N ILE A 57 -15.81 -9.57 -2.29
CA ILE A 57 -14.90 -8.43 -2.37
C ILE A 57 -13.87 -8.64 -3.48
N SER A 58 -13.18 -9.79 -3.48
CA SER A 58 -12.16 -10.11 -4.48
C SER A 58 -12.76 -10.12 -5.89
N ASN A 59 -13.93 -10.73 -6.07
CA ASN A 59 -14.58 -10.79 -7.38
C ASN A 59 -14.94 -9.39 -7.89
N LYS A 60 -15.45 -8.53 -7.00
CA LYS A 60 -15.73 -7.14 -7.36
C LYS A 60 -14.46 -6.41 -7.80
N ILE A 61 -13.36 -6.52 -7.06
CA ILE A 61 -12.08 -5.90 -7.41
C ILE A 61 -11.58 -6.38 -8.78
N ILE A 62 -11.62 -7.68 -9.04
CA ILE A 62 -11.16 -8.28 -10.31
C ILE A 62 -12.01 -7.77 -11.49
N ILE A 63 -13.33 -7.75 -11.32
CA ILE A 63 -14.27 -7.25 -12.34
C ILE A 63 -14.02 -5.76 -12.61
N ASP A 64 -13.96 -4.94 -11.56
CA ASP A 64 -13.73 -3.50 -11.67
C ASP A 64 -12.37 -3.21 -12.33
N PHE A 65 -11.31 -3.95 -11.95
CA PHE A 65 -10.00 -3.87 -12.60
C PHE A 65 -10.07 -4.20 -14.08
N GLY A 66 -10.78 -5.27 -14.47
CA GLY A 66 -10.96 -5.64 -15.87
C GLY A 66 -11.64 -4.53 -16.69
N PHE A 67 -12.60 -3.81 -16.12
CA PHE A 67 -13.19 -2.64 -16.79
C PHE A 67 -12.22 -1.47 -16.92
N LEU A 68 -11.45 -1.18 -15.86
CA LEU A 68 -10.49 -0.07 -15.85
C LEU A 68 -9.27 -0.32 -16.75
N ALA A 69 -8.83 -1.58 -16.86
CA ALA A 69 -7.70 -1.98 -17.69
C ALA A 69 -7.96 -1.77 -19.19
N ASN A 70 -9.22 -1.68 -19.61
CA ASN A 70 -9.64 -1.45 -20.99
C ASN A 70 -9.89 0.03 -21.34
N ARG A 71 -9.69 0.97 -20.40
CA ARG A 71 -9.87 2.42 -20.63
C ARG A 71 -8.60 3.05 -21.22
N PRO A 72 -8.66 4.25 -21.83
CA PRO A 72 -7.49 4.91 -22.42
C PRO A 72 -6.29 5.10 -21.46
N TYR A 73 -6.57 5.28 -20.17
CA TYR A 73 -5.56 5.41 -19.11
C TYR A 73 -5.01 4.06 -18.61
N ASN A 74 -5.58 2.93 -19.08
CA ASN A 74 -5.21 1.54 -18.85
C ASN A 74 -4.68 1.24 -17.43
N ALA A 75 -5.58 0.92 -16.50
CA ALA A 75 -5.17 0.41 -15.19
C ALA A 75 -4.19 -0.77 -15.32
N LYS A 76 -3.05 -0.69 -14.62
CA LYS A 76 -1.98 -1.70 -14.70
C LYS A 76 -1.72 -2.47 -13.41
N MET A 77 -2.12 -1.91 -12.28
CA MET A 77 -1.92 -2.48 -10.96
C MET A 77 -2.96 -1.96 -9.98
N ILE A 78 -3.05 -2.55 -8.80
CA ILE A 78 -3.85 -2.06 -7.68
C ILE A 78 -2.92 -1.53 -6.58
N GLN A 79 -3.26 -0.38 -6.02
CA GLN A 79 -2.61 0.17 -4.84
C GLN A 79 -3.47 -0.04 -3.59
N TRP A 80 -2.88 -0.63 -2.55
CA TRP A 80 -3.49 -0.83 -1.24
C TRP A 80 -3.10 0.30 -0.30
N PHE A 81 -4.10 0.87 0.39
CA PHE A 81 -3.97 1.83 1.48
C PHE A 81 -3.14 3.08 1.10
N VAL A 82 -3.55 3.77 0.03
CA VAL A 82 -2.98 5.11 -0.31
C VAL A 82 -3.05 6.05 0.89
N TRP A 83 -4.15 5.96 1.64
CA TRP A 83 -4.33 6.50 2.98
C TRP A 83 -5.33 5.64 3.75
N GLY A 84 -5.38 5.82 5.07
CA GLY A 84 -5.98 4.83 5.96
C GLY A 84 -5.05 3.63 6.17
N ASP A 85 -5.56 2.58 6.80
CA ASP A 85 -4.84 1.31 6.94
C ASP A 85 -5.83 0.16 7.17
N CYS A 86 -5.34 -1.09 7.21
CA CYS A 86 -6.13 -2.26 7.56
C CYS A 86 -6.45 -2.32 9.07
N PRO A 87 -7.73 -2.21 9.49
CA PRO A 87 -8.11 -2.44 10.88
C PRO A 87 -7.80 -3.89 11.31
N SER A 88 -7.44 -4.09 12.57
CA SER A 88 -7.09 -5.42 13.10
C SER A 88 -8.18 -6.46 12.84
N SER A 89 -9.44 -6.06 13.05
CA SER A 89 -10.66 -6.88 12.84
C SER A 89 -10.89 -7.37 11.40
N LEU A 90 -10.23 -6.79 10.40
CA LEU A 90 -10.38 -7.18 8.99
C LEU A 90 -9.12 -7.86 8.40
N THR A 91 -8.07 -8.03 9.19
CA THR A 91 -6.75 -8.50 8.75
C THR A 91 -6.81 -9.78 7.90
N GLU A 92 -7.42 -10.85 8.44
CA GLU A 92 -7.54 -12.13 7.73
C GLU A 92 -8.40 -12.03 6.47
N LYS A 93 -9.52 -11.29 6.55
CA LYS A 93 -10.39 -11.10 5.39
C LYS A 93 -9.67 -10.36 4.26
N ILE A 94 -8.87 -9.35 4.61
CA ILE A 94 -8.13 -8.54 3.64
C ILE A 94 -6.98 -9.34 3.04
N SER A 95 -6.25 -10.14 3.83
CA SER A 95 -5.20 -11.02 3.30
C SER A 95 -5.78 -12.02 2.30
N GLU A 96 -6.92 -12.66 2.60
CA GLU A 96 -7.63 -13.53 1.67
C GLU A 96 -8.00 -12.83 0.35
N VAL A 97 -8.48 -11.58 0.43
CA VAL A 97 -8.80 -10.77 -0.75
C VAL A 97 -7.54 -10.50 -1.58
N ILE A 98 -6.46 -10.02 -0.96
CA ILE A 98 -5.18 -9.71 -1.63
C ILE A 98 -4.65 -10.95 -2.37
N LEU A 99 -4.63 -12.10 -1.70
CA LEU A 99 -4.15 -13.36 -2.27
C LEU A 99 -5.01 -13.84 -3.42
N LYS A 100 -6.34 -13.69 -3.32
CA LYS A 100 -7.25 -14.07 -4.40
C LYS A 100 -7.16 -13.15 -5.62
N VAL A 101 -6.91 -11.86 -5.41
CA VAL A 101 -6.61 -10.89 -6.49
C VAL A 101 -5.26 -11.22 -7.14
N ARG A 102 -4.26 -11.64 -6.36
CA ARG A 102 -2.96 -12.12 -6.86
C ARG A 102 -3.14 -13.35 -7.74
N ASP A 103 -3.96 -14.31 -7.33
CA ASP A 103 -4.21 -15.54 -8.10
C ASP A 103 -4.88 -15.27 -9.45
N ALA A 104 -5.55 -14.11 -9.60
CA ALA A 104 -6.07 -13.61 -10.87
C ALA A 104 -5.00 -12.93 -11.76
N GLY A 105 -3.74 -12.88 -11.32
CA GLY A 105 -2.59 -12.34 -12.05
C GLY A 105 -2.49 -10.81 -12.05
N ILE A 106 -3.28 -10.12 -11.22
CA ILE A 106 -3.33 -8.66 -11.15
C ILE A 106 -2.18 -8.14 -10.28
N PRO A 107 -1.31 -7.25 -10.79
CA PRO A 107 -0.24 -6.65 -9.99
C PRO A 107 -0.76 -5.77 -8.87
N GLN A 108 -0.13 -5.85 -7.71
CA GLN A 108 -0.55 -5.18 -6.48
C GLN A 108 0.65 -4.62 -5.73
N TYR A 109 0.48 -3.44 -5.14
CA TYR A 109 1.40 -2.92 -4.14
C TYR A 109 0.67 -2.13 -3.06
N GLY A 110 1.33 -1.83 -1.95
CA GLY A 110 0.81 -0.91 -0.96
C GLY A 110 1.68 -0.85 0.28
N PHE A 111 1.18 -0.12 1.28
CA PHE A 111 1.86 0.07 2.56
C PHE A 111 0.89 -0.14 3.70
N THR A 112 1.33 -0.77 4.77
CA THR A 112 0.52 -0.96 5.97
C THR A 112 1.38 -0.75 7.22
N ARG A 113 0.78 -0.38 8.35
CA ARG A 113 1.40 -0.47 9.69
C ARG A 113 0.92 -1.71 10.45
N ASN A 114 -0.03 -2.47 9.90
CA ASN A 114 -0.51 -3.71 10.46
C ASN A 114 0.50 -4.85 10.19
N CYS A 115 1.35 -5.13 11.18
CA CYS A 115 2.40 -6.15 11.07
C CYS A 115 1.84 -7.54 10.74
N ARG A 116 0.68 -7.91 11.32
CA ARG A 116 0.04 -9.20 11.04
C ARG A 116 -0.40 -9.31 9.58
N LEU A 117 -0.94 -8.23 8.99
CA LEU A 117 -1.29 -8.24 7.58
C LEU A 117 -0.02 -8.41 6.70
N TRP A 118 1.03 -7.66 7.02
CA TRP A 118 2.31 -7.75 6.32
C TRP A 118 2.93 -9.15 6.39
N GLU A 119 2.81 -9.84 7.52
CA GLU A 119 3.26 -11.23 7.67
C GLU A 119 2.45 -12.19 6.78
N LEU A 120 1.12 -12.07 6.78
CA LEU A 120 0.20 -12.94 6.03
C LEU A 120 0.31 -12.77 4.51
N VAL A 121 0.72 -11.59 4.04
CA VAL A 121 0.85 -11.29 2.60
C VAL A 121 2.30 -11.57 2.18
N PRO A 122 2.57 -12.54 1.29
CA PRO A 122 3.91 -12.82 0.81
C PRO A 122 4.41 -11.69 -0.10
N ASN A 123 5.72 -11.53 -0.19
CA ASN A 123 6.34 -10.63 -1.15
C ASN A 123 6.74 -11.44 -2.38
N GLU A 124 6.08 -11.19 -3.52
CA GLU A 124 6.25 -11.94 -4.76
C GLU A 124 6.29 -10.98 -5.96
N ASP A 125 6.66 -11.48 -7.14
CA ASP A 125 6.86 -10.65 -8.36
C ASP A 125 5.77 -9.60 -8.59
N ARG A 126 4.51 -9.95 -8.39
CA ARG A 126 3.37 -9.06 -8.66
C ARG A 126 2.62 -8.61 -7.41
N LEU A 127 3.19 -8.82 -6.23
CA LEU A 127 2.55 -8.50 -4.96
C LEU A 127 3.59 -7.96 -3.97
N HIS A 128 3.55 -6.65 -3.73
CA HIS A 128 4.51 -5.95 -2.88
C HIS A 128 3.79 -5.16 -1.79
N LEU A 129 3.67 -5.71 -0.59
CA LEU A 129 3.12 -4.99 0.55
C LEU A 129 4.26 -4.62 1.51
N GLY A 130 4.54 -3.32 1.65
CA GLY A 130 5.56 -2.82 2.56
C GLY A 130 5.01 -2.57 3.97
N LEU A 131 5.78 -2.91 5.00
CA LEU A 131 5.47 -2.49 6.36
C LEU A 131 6.04 -1.09 6.60
N THR A 132 5.25 -0.18 7.16
CA THR A 132 5.70 1.17 7.49
C THR A 132 6.21 1.22 8.93
N VAL A 133 7.48 1.57 9.12
CA VAL A 133 8.17 1.55 10.42
C VAL A 133 8.88 2.88 10.67
N ASP A 134 8.53 3.56 11.75
CA ASP A 134 9.07 4.89 12.09
C ASP A 134 10.48 4.84 12.70
N ASP A 135 10.89 3.71 13.27
CA ASP A 135 12.24 3.53 13.81
C ASP A 135 13.16 2.94 12.74
N LEU A 136 14.23 3.66 12.38
CA LEU A 136 15.13 3.26 11.31
C LEU A 136 15.89 1.97 11.62
N ASN A 137 16.32 1.75 12.87
CA ASN A 137 17.06 0.55 13.23
C ASN A 137 16.18 -0.68 13.11
N LEU A 138 14.95 -0.62 13.66
CA LEU A 138 13.95 -1.66 13.51
C LEU A 138 13.59 -1.88 12.04
N ALA A 139 13.49 -0.81 11.24
CA ALA A 139 13.21 -0.92 9.82
C ALA A 139 14.33 -1.66 9.06
N LEU A 140 15.60 -1.39 9.38
CA LEU A 140 16.74 -2.11 8.83
C LEU A 140 16.72 -3.59 9.22
N ASP A 141 16.45 -3.89 10.50
CA ASP A 141 16.43 -5.25 11.02
C ASP A 141 15.31 -6.12 10.42
N LEU A 142 14.11 -5.55 10.24
CA LEU A 142 12.94 -6.26 9.67
C LEU A 142 13.00 -6.43 8.14
N SER A 143 13.85 -5.67 7.46
CA SER A 143 13.88 -5.62 5.99
C SER A 143 14.58 -6.80 5.30
N SER A 144 14.88 -7.89 6.01
CA SER A 144 15.64 -9.02 5.48
C SER A 144 14.92 -9.79 4.36
N GLU A 145 13.58 -9.91 4.47
CA GLU A 145 12.76 -10.74 3.57
C GLU A 145 11.77 -9.95 2.73
N LYS A 146 11.27 -8.82 3.23
CA LYS A 146 10.28 -7.99 2.54
C LYS A 146 10.62 -6.52 2.69
N MET A 147 10.03 -5.72 1.82
CA MET A 147 10.20 -4.27 1.81
C MET A 147 9.67 -3.64 3.11
N ILE A 148 10.44 -2.71 3.66
CA ILE A 148 10.02 -1.81 4.74
C ILE A 148 10.02 -0.37 4.19
N ALA A 149 9.01 0.41 4.55
CA ALA A 149 8.95 1.84 4.28
C ALA A 149 9.23 2.62 5.57
N HIS A 150 10.34 3.35 5.60
CA HIS A 150 10.68 4.25 6.70
C HIS A 150 10.30 5.69 6.33
N PRO A 151 9.26 6.29 6.94
CA PRO A 151 8.79 7.61 6.56
C PRO A 151 9.73 8.72 7.05
N ASP A 152 10.15 9.58 6.12
CA ASP A 152 10.79 10.86 6.38
C ASP A 152 9.73 11.96 6.36
N PHE A 153 9.13 12.19 7.52
CA PHE A 153 8.03 13.14 7.69
C PHE A 153 8.43 14.59 7.41
N GLU A 154 9.69 14.96 7.60
CA GLU A 154 10.18 16.31 7.34
C GLU A 154 10.28 16.60 5.83
N HIS A 155 10.69 15.60 5.06
CA HIS A 155 10.92 15.75 3.62
C HIS A 155 9.76 15.22 2.74
N GLY A 156 8.77 14.54 3.33
CA GLY A 156 7.56 14.10 2.63
C GLY A 156 7.79 12.93 1.65
N TYR A 157 8.72 12.03 1.98
CA TYR A 157 8.93 10.77 1.28
C TYR A 157 9.14 9.62 2.27
N ALA A 158 9.15 8.39 1.78
CA ALA A 158 9.58 7.21 2.53
C ALA A 158 10.87 6.64 1.92
N GLU A 159 11.79 6.26 2.79
CA GLU A 159 12.93 5.44 2.43
C GLU A 159 12.48 3.98 2.35
N MET A 160 12.69 3.38 1.19
CA MET A 160 12.35 2.00 0.90
C MET A 160 13.55 1.13 1.25
N ILE A 161 13.41 0.27 2.24
CA ILE A 161 14.49 -0.52 2.82
C ILE A 161 14.27 -2.00 2.51
N PHE A 162 15.29 -2.63 1.94
CA PHE A 162 15.29 -4.05 1.62
C PHE A 162 16.71 -4.63 1.75
N LYS A 163 16.80 -5.78 2.44
CA LYS A 163 18.05 -6.45 2.85
C LYS A 163 18.99 -5.54 3.65
N GLY A 164 18.43 -4.82 4.62
CA GLY A 164 19.20 -3.95 5.52
C GLY A 164 19.81 -2.73 4.83
N LYS A 165 19.30 -2.34 3.65
CA LYS A 165 19.81 -1.20 2.88
C LYS A 165 18.66 -0.34 2.38
N ILE A 166 18.84 0.97 2.43
CA ILE A 166 17.98 1.93 1.73
C ILE A 166 18.22 1.75 0.23
N ARG A 167 17.18 1.33 -0.49
CA ARG A 167 17.20 1.05 -1.94
C ARG A 167 16.65 2.20 -2.76
N SER A 168 15.69 2.92 -2.21
CA SER A 168 15.09 4.04 -2.92
C SER A 168 14.41 4.99 -1.96
N ARG A 169 14.06 6.18 -2.46
CA ARG A 169 13.22 7.14 -1.77
C ARG A 169 12.00 7.38 -2.63
N CYS A 170 10.82 7.01 -2.15
CA CYS A 170 9.59 7.17 -2.93
C CYS A 170 8.54 7.97 -2.16
N ASN A 171 7.68 8.68 -2.89
CA ASN A 171 6.41 9.19 -2.39
C ASN A 171 5.32 8.95 -3.44
N GLY A 172 4.12 9.49 -3.22
CA GLY A 172 2.99 9.31 -4.13
C GLY A 172 3.17 9.88 -5.54
N TRP A 173 4.25 10.63 -5.80
CA TRP A 173 4.47 11.36 -7.06
C TRP A 173 5.75 10.98 -7.79
N TRP A 174 6.77 10.50 -7.06
CA TRP A 174 8.06 10.17 -7.63
C TRP A 174 8.79 9.14 -6.78
N CYS A 175 9.75 8.47 -7.40
CA CYS A 175 10.75 7.67 -6.74
C CYS A 175 12.16 7.98 -7.26
N VAL A 176 13.12 8.05 -6.36
CA VAL A 176 14.56 8.10 -6.67
C VAL A 176 15.13 6.72 -6.38
N THR A 177 15.58 6.03 -7.43
CA THR A 177 16.14 4.67 -7.34
C THR A 177 17.65 4.71 -7.06
N GLU A 178 18.29 3.56 -6.84
CA GLU A 178 19.76 3.47 -6.63
C GLU A 178 20.57 4.06 -7.81
N LEU A 179 19.98 4.16 -9.00
CA LEU A 179 20.56 4.80 -10.17
C LEU A 179 20.46 6.35 -10.13
N GLU A 180 20.04 6.92 -8.99
CA GLU A 180 19.78 8.34 -8.74
C GLU A 180 18.88 9.01 -9.78
N THR A 181 18.11 8.21 -10.52
CA THR A 181 17.22 8.72 -11.56
C THR A 181 15.85 8.93 -10.95
N ARG A 182 15.36 10.17 -10.97
CA ARG A 182 13.98 10.45 -10.58
C ARG A 182 13.04 9.84 -11.61
N ASN A 183 12.24 8.87 -11.17
CA ASN A 183 11.23 8.19 -11.97
C ASN A 183 9.84 8.43 -11.36
N SER A 184 8.89 8.89 -12.16
CA SER A 184 7.49 9.05 -11.76
C SER A 184 6.58 7.94 -12.29
N ASP A 185 7.15 6.93 -12.96
CA ASP A 185 6.42 5.82 -13.56
C ASP A 185 6.59 4.54 -12.73
N CYS A 186 5.59 4.24 -11.91
CA CYS A 186 5.53 3.02 -11.09
C CYS A 186 5.56 1.74 -11.96
N MET A 187 5.10 1.78 -13.21
CA MET A 187 5.18 0.62 -14.10
C MET A 187 6.60 0.33 -14.52
N ARG A 188 7.39 1.38 -14.78
CA ARG A 188 8.81 1.23 -15.05
C ARG A 188 9.56 0.68 -13.84
N CYS A 189 9.21 1.12 -12.62
CA CYS A 189 9.77 0.54 -11.40
C CYS A 189 9.39 -0.94 -11.26
N LEU A 190 8.13 -1.29 -11.50
CA LEU A 190 7.65 -2.68 -11.46
C LEU A 190 8.34 -3.57 -12.50
N SER A 191 8.57 -3.10 -13.73
CA SER A 191 9.18 -3.89 -14.80
C SER A 191 10.67 -4.14 -14.58
N HIS A 192 11.37 -3.21 -13.93
CA HIS A 192 12.82 -3.32 -13.66
C HIS A 192 13.15 -3.84 -12.27
N GLY A 193 12.14 -4.07 -11.41
CA GLY A 193 12.39 -4.48 -10.02
C GLY A 193 13.08 -3.40 -9.19
N GLU A 194 12.66 -2.14 -9.36
CA GLU A 194 13.24 -0.98 -8.67
C GLU A 194 12.20 -0.28 -7.78
N GLY A 195 12.65 0.69 -6.98
CA GLY A 195 11.76 1.51 -6.15
C GLY A 195 11.10 0.67 -5.05
N CYS A 196 9.76 0.72 -5.00
CA CYS A 196 8.93 -0.09 -4.11
C CYS A 196 8.86 -1.58 -4.50
N TYR A 197 9.36 -1.96 -5.69
CA TYR A 197 9.21 -3.29 -6.27
C TYR A 197 10.52 -4.07 -6.31
N PHE A 198 11.45 -3.73 -5.42
CA PHE A 198 12.76 -4.37 -5.37
C PHE A 198 12.60 -5.88 -5.17
N ARG A 199 13.25 -6.64 -6.05
CA ARG A 199 13.32 -8.10 -6.09
C ARG A 199 14.77 -8.39 -6.40
N ASP A 200 15.38 -9.31 -5.67
CA ASP A 200 16.81 -9.58 -5.79
C ASP A 200 17.32 -9.86 -7.20
#